data_AF-A0A9K3CMS2-F1
#
_entry.id   AF-A0A9K3CMS2-F1
#
_cell.length_a   1.000
_cell.length_b   1.000
_cell.length_c   1.000
_cell.angle_alpha   90.00
_cell.angle_beta   90.00
_cell.angle_gamma   90.00
#
_symmetry.space_group_name_H-M   'P 1'
#
loop_
_entity.id
_entity.type
_entity.pdbx_description
1 polymer ?
#
loop_
_entity_poly.entity_id
_entity_poly.type
_entity_poly.pdbx_seq_one_letter_code
_entity_poly.pdbx_strand_id
1 'polypeptide(L)'
;MLPLSHLETVTDRKVDDFFMPAMTHIVKQSLLAVAGKIGTQGTTNSFELFGYDLMLDEDLNMTLIEVNTNPCIAFESEVSYQLLPRLLDDMFALTIDQVFSPPRNCAQRLAAAPPGSDAPPPAGKRKERLEALTNIRWGAEGVRSFENGWVQVLKGWRSYGRR
;
A
#
# COMPACT_ATOMS: atom_id res chain seq x y z
N MET A 1 19.00 16.59 10.06
CA MET A 1 18.16 15.37 9.98
C MET A 1 18.55 14.49 11.15
N LEU A 2 17.63 14.21 12.09
CA LEU A 2 17.94 13.33 13.22
C LEU A 2 18.13 11.90 12.71
N PRO A 3 19.19 11.17 13.10
CA PRO A 3 19.40 9.80 12.65
C PRO A 3 18.31 8.87 13.20
N LEU A 4 17.92 7.84 12.44
CA LEU A 4 16.89 6.86 12.84
C LEU A 4 17.14 6.25 14.22
N SER A 5 18.41 6.01 14.58
CA SER A 5 18.80 5.52 15.90
C SER A 5 18.38 6.45 17.04
N HIS A 6 18.35 7.76 16.80
CA HIS A 6 17.86 8.73 17.77
C HIS A 6 16.34 8.62 17.95
N LEU A 7 15.59 8.41 16.86
CA LEU A 7 14.14 8.20 16.93
C LEU A 7 13.78 6.89 17.66
N GLU A 8 14.52 5.81 17.44
CA GLU A 8 14.32 4.55 18.17
C GLU A 8 14.62 4.71 19.67
N THR A 9 15.62 5.52 20.01
CA THR A 9 15.96 5.80 21.41
C THR A 9 14.92 6.68 22.10
N VAL A 10 14.37 7.67 21.38
CA VAL A 10 13.33 8.58 21.92
C VAL A 10 11.98 7.89 22.05
N THR A 11 11.64 6.99 21.11
CA THR A 11 10.34 6.28 21.09
C THR A 11 10.33 5.00 21.91
N ASP A 12 11.50 4.49 22.34
CA ASP A 12 11.70 3.18 22.99
C ASP A 12 11.07 2.01 22.20
N ARG A 13 10.92 2.19 20.88
CA ARG A 13 10.31 1.25 19.95
C ARG A 13 11.02 1.35 18.60
N LYS A 14 10.86 0.32 17.77
CA LYS A 14 11.24 0.45 16.35
C LYS A 14 10.37 1.54 15.73
N VAL A 15 10.98 2.35 14.88
CA VAL A 15 10.33 3.46 14.16
C VAL A 15 9.04 2.97 13.47
N ASP A 16 9.11 1.81 12.82
CA ASP A 16 7.95 1.20 12.14
C ASP A 16 6.81 0.91 13.11
N ASP A 17 7.08 0.28 14.26
CA ASP A 17 6.05 -0.09 15.24
C ASP A 17 5.40 1.14 15.90
N PHE A 18 6.15 2.26 15.98
CA PHE A 18 5.67 3.50 16.55
C PHE A 18 4.77 4.27 15.58
N PHE A 19 5.22 4.48 14.34
CA PHE A 19 4.52 5.36 13.41
C PHE A 19 3.48 4.66 12.53
N MET A 20 3.65 3.37 12.21
CA MET A 20 2.70 2.65 11.33
C MET A 20 1.25 2.68 11.83
N PRO A 21 0.95 2.55 13.13
CA PRO A 21 -0.42 2.67 13.63
C PRO A 21 -1.03 4.05 13.35
N ALA A 22 -0.27 5.12 13.56
CA ALA A 22 -0.71 6.51 13.34
C ALA A 22 -0.94 6.79 11.86
N MET A 23 0.03 6.44 10.99
CA MET A 23 -0.11 6.54 9.53
C MET A 23 -1.34 5.80 9.04
N THR A 24 -1.50 4.55 9.48
CA THR A 24 -2.63 3.70 9.10
C THR A 24 -3.96 4.29 9.54
N HIS A 25 -4.02 4.89 10.74
CA HIS A 25 -5.21 5.55 11.23
C HIS A 25 -5.59 6.75 10.36
N ILE A 26 -4.63 7.63 10.06
CA ILE A 26 -4.84 8.83 9.22
C ILE A 26 -5.35 8.46 7.82
N VAL A 27 -4.70 7.48 7.17
CA VAL A 27 -5.11 7.02 5.83
C VAL A 27 -6.52 6.41 5.85
N LYS A 28 -6.86 5.64 6.89
CA LYS A 28 -8.21 5.08 7.03
C LYS A 28 -9.26 6.15 7.21
N GLN A 29 -9.04 7.10 8.13
CA GLN A 29 -10.01 8.15 8.42
C GLN A 29 -10.25 9.05 7.21
N SER A 30 -9.18 9.46 6.51
CA SER A 30 -9.28 10.28 5.31
C SER A 30 -10.07 9.58 4.21
N LEU A 31 -9.78 8.31 3.90
CA LEU A 31 -10.55 7.54 2.91
C LEU A 31 -12.01 7.33 3.32
N LEU A 32 -12.27 6.96 4.58
CA LEU A 32 -13.64 6.78 5.09
C LEU A 32 -14.47 8.06 4.99
N ALA A 33 -13.87 9.22 5.24
CA ALA A 33 -14.55 10.51 5.16
C ALA A 33 -15.07 10.86 3.75
N VAL A 34 -14.42 10.33 2.70
CA VAL A 34 -14.77 10.58 1.30
C VAL A 34 -15.27 9.35 0.55
N ALA A 35 -15.43 8.22 1.22
CA ALA A 35 -15.74 6.96 0.55
C ALA A 35 -17.14 6.91 -0.10
N GLY A 36 -18.05 7.83 0.23
CA GLY A 36 -19.29 8.04 -0.53
C GLY A 36 -19.11 8.79 -1.87
N LYS A 37 -17.91 9.33 -2.14
CA LYS A 37 -17.55 10.08 -3.35
C LYS A 37 -16.51 9.37 -4.21
N ILE A 38 -15.69 8.50 -3.61
CA ILE A 38 -14.72 7.66 -4.32
C ILE A 38 -15.47 6.45 -4.90
N GLY A 39 -15.16 6.06 -6.14
CA GLY A 39 -15.72 4.85 -6.75
C GLY A 39 -17.20 4.96 -7.16
N THR A 40 -17.64 6.16 -7.57
CA THR A 40 -18.99 6.37 -8.10
C THR A 40 -19.24 5.51 -9.35
N GLN A 41 -20.52 5.34 -9.73
CA GLN A 41 -20.98 4.42 -10.78
C GLN A 41 -20.05 4.34 -12.00
N GLY A 42 -19.61 3.12 -12.33
CA GLY A 42 -18.79 2.82 -13.52
C GLY A 42 -17.33 2.47 -13.25
N THR A 43 -16.85 2.51 -12.01
CA THR A 43 -15.46 2.19 -11.63
C THR A 43 -15.24 0.71 -11.27
N THR A 44 -16.03 -0.20 -11.84
CA THR A 44 -15.80 -1.64 -11.64
C THR A 44 -14.44 -2.01 -12.23
N ASN A 45 -13.65 -2.79 -11.51
CA ASN A 45 -12.30 -3.18 -11.91
C ASN A 45 -11.26 -2.05 -11.97
N SER A 46 -11.42 -1.01 -11.14
CA SER A 46 -10.49 0.12 -11.06
C SER A 46 -9.74 0.16 -9.73
N PHE A 47 -8.48 0.55 -9.76
CA PHE A 47 -7.67 0.86 -8.58
C PHE A 47 -6.96 2.20 -8.80
N GLU A 48 -6.58 2.86 -7.71
CA GLU A 48 -5.89 4.16 -7.74
C GLU A 48 -4.77 4.19 -6.69
N LEU A 49 -3.65 4.81 -7.05
CA LEU A 49 -2.50 5.00 -6.17
C LEU A 49 -2.53 6.42 -5.63
N PHE A 50 -2.60 6.56 -4.31
CA PHE A 50 -2.56 7.87 -3.64
C PHE A 50 -1.21 8.08 -2.95
N GLY A 51 -0.66 9.28 -3.07
CA GLY A 51 0.45 9.77 -2.24
C GLY A 51 -0.08 10.50 -1.02
N TYR A 52 0.41 10.16 0.17
CA TYR A 52 0.06 10.82 1.42
C TYR A 52 1.27 11.57 1.96
N ASP A 53 1.12 12.89 2.10
CA ASP A 53 2.16 13.73 2.65
C ASP A 53 1.83 14.01 4.13
N LEU A 54 2.69 13.49 5.00
CA LEU A 54 2.53 13.53 6.44
C LEU A 54 3.65 14.37 7.05
N MET A 55 3.31 15.24 7.99
CA MET A 55 4.26 16.03 8.75
C MET A 55 4.36 15.49 10.17
N LEU A 56 5.59 15.41 10.67
CA LEU A 56 5.91 15.10 12.06
C LEU A 56 6.35 16.39 12.76
N ASP A 57 5.75 16.67 13.91
CA ASP A 57 6.15 17.80 14.77
C ASP A 57 7.24 17.40 15.79
N GLU A 58 7.67 18.36 16.61
CA GLU A 58 8.67 18.17 17.67
C GLU A 58 8.26 17.16 18.76
N ASP A 59 6.96 16.95 18.94
CA ASP A 59 6.37 16.03 19.90
C ASP A 59 6.07 14.65 19.27
N LEU A 60 6.53 14.43 18.02
CA LEU A 60 6.31 13.22 17.23
C LEU A 60 4.84 12.94 16.89
N ASN A 61 3.98 13.95 16.94
CA ASN A 61 2.63 13.84 16.41
C ASN A 61 2.65 13.91 14.88
N MET A 62 1.82 13.09 14.27
CA MET A 62 1.71 12.99 12.82
C MET A 62 0.43 13.66 12.33
N THR A 63 0.56 14.60 11.39
CA THR A 63 -0.55 15.32 10.79
C THR A 63 -0.57 15.13 9.28
N LEU A 64 -1.77 14.92 8.71
CA LEU A 64 -1.98 14.88 7.27
C LEU A 64 -1.90 16.29 6.67
N ILE A 65 -1.05 16.47 5.66
CA ILE A 65 -0.95 17.73 4.93
C ILE A 65 -1.80 17.67 3.66
N GLU A 66 -1.54 16.67 2.81
CA GLU A 66 -2.27 16.50 1.55
C GLU A 66 -2.33 15.04 1.07
N VAL A 67 -3.25 14.80 0.14
CA VAL A 67 -3.41 13.52 -0.56
C VAL A 67 -3.40 13.77 -2.06
N ASN A 68 -2.41 13.19 -2.74
CA ASN A 68 -2.18 13.36 -4.17
C ASN A 68 -2.68 12.12 -4.94
N THR A 69 -3.51 12.32 -5.98
CA THR A 69 -4.00 11.24 -6.86
C THR A 69 -2.97 10.79 -7.89
N ASN A 70 -1.92 11.59 -8.11
CA ASN A 70 -0.82 11.28 -9.01
C ASN A 70 0.52 11.58 -8.31
N PRO A 71 0.93 10.74 -7.34
CA PRO A 71 2.23 10.90 -6.69
C PRO A 71 3.37 10.76 -7.69
N CYS A 72 4.50 11.41 -7.43
CA CYS A 72 5.67 11.31 -8.31
C CYS A 72 6.26 9.89 -8.27
N ILE A 73 6.36 9.25 -9.44
CA ILE A 73 6.96 7.91 -9.63
C ILE A 73 8.30 8.04 -10.40
N ALA A 74 8.96 9.19 -10.28
CA ALA A 74 10.23 9.43 -10.94
C ALA A 74 11.39 8.82 -10.15
N PHE A 75 12.34 8.24 -10.88
CA PHE A 75 13.55 7.64 -10.33
C PHE A 75 14.65 8.70 -10.12
N GLU A 76 14.43 9.61 -9.19
CA GLU A 76 15.29 10.78 -9.01
C GLU A 76 16.33 10.63 -7.89
N SER A 77 16.17 9.60 -7.04
CA SER A 77 17.07 9.34 -5.92
C SER A 77 17.37 7.85 -5.81
N GLU A 78 18.52 7.51 -5.21
CA GLU A 78 18.90 6.13 -4.90
C GLU A 78 17.80 5.42 -4.09
N VAL A 79 17.15 6.15 -3.18
CA VAL A 79 16.02 5.66 -2.39
C VAL A 79 14.82 5.32 -3.29
N SER A 80 14.49 6.19 -4.24
CA SER A 80 13.40 5.98 -5.21
C SER A 80 13.66 4.75 -6.09
N TYR A 81 14.90 4.54 -6.55
CA TYR A 81 15.31 3.35 -7.30
C TYR A 81 15.13 2.05 -6.53
N GLN A 82 15.27 2.11 -5.21
CA GLN A 82 15.06 0.92 -4.37
C GLN A 82 13.58 0.72 -4.04
N LEU A 83 12.83 1.78 -3.74
CA LEU A 83 11.45 1.68 -3.22
C LEU A 83 10.39 1.53 -4.31
N LEU A 84 10.45 2.34 -5.37
CA LEU A 84 9.39 2.39 -6.38
C LEU A 84 9.16 1.05 -7.10
N PRO A 85 10.19 0.28 -7.50
CA PRO A 85 9.97 -1.00 -8.16
C PRO A 85 9.27 -2.01 -7.23
N ARG A 86 9.58 -1.96 -5.93
CA ARG A 86 8.96 -2.83 -4.92
C ARG A 86 7.50 -2.44 -4.68
N LEU A 87 7.23 -1.14 -4.57
CA LEU A 87 5.89 -0.60 -4.41
C LEU A 87 5.00 -1.00 -5.60
N LEU A 88 5.48 -0.83 -6.82
CA LEU A 88 4.72 -1.15 -8.03
C LEU A 88 4.48 -2.65 -8.18
N ASP A 89 5.47 -3.50 -7.90
CA ASP A 89 5.30 -4.96 -7.92
C ASP A 89 4.24 -5.43 -6.92
N ASP A 90 4.31 -4.94 -5.68
CA ASP A 90 3.32 -5.30 -4.63
C ASP A 90 1.92 -4.74 -4.99
N MET A 91 1.84 -3.54 -5.59
CA MET A 91 0.58 -2.95 -6.07
C MET A 91 -0.07 -3.79 -7.16
N PHE A 92 0.68 -4.20 -8.18
CA PHE A 92 0.14 -5.04 -9.26
C PHE A 92 -0.27 -6.43 -8.76
N ALA A 93 0.49 -7.01 -7.84
CA ALA A 93 0.16 -8.27 -7.19
C ALA A 93 -1.19 -8.21 -6.45
N LEU A 94 -1.49 -7.09 -5.80
CA LEU A 94 -2.73 -6.88 -5.03
C LEU A 94 -3.93 -6.47 -5.90
N THR A 95 -3.72 -6.06 -7.15
CA THR A 95 -4.77 -5.48 -8.01
C THR A 95 -4.93 -6.24 -9.31
N ILE A 96 -4.03 -6.03 -10.27
CA ILE A 96 -4.10 -6.59 -11.63
C ILE A 96 -3.98 -8.11 -11.60
N ASP A 97 -3.03 -8.66 -10.85
CA ASP A 97 -2.74 -10.10 -10.81
C ASP A 97 -3.90 -10.92 -10.22
N GLN A 98 -4.79 -10.26 -9.44
CA GLN A 98 -6.00 -10.87 -8.89
C GLN A 98 -7.05 -11.16 -9.98
N VAL A 99 -7.06 -10.35 -11.05
CA VAL A 99 -8.00 -10.49 -12.18
C VAL A 99 -7.34 -11.24 -13.34
N PHE A 100 -6.06 -10.94 -13.61
CA PHE A 100 -5.28 -11.50 -14.70
C PHE A 100 -4.06 -12.21 -14.14
N SER A 101 -4.14 -13.54 -13.99
CA SER A 101 -3.00 -14.28 -13.46
C SER A 101 -1.75 -14.04 -14.31
N PRO A 102 -0.60 -13.71 -13.69
CA PRO A 102 0.62 -13.47 -14.43
C PRO A 102 1.01 -14.71 -15.24
N PRO A 103 1.54 -14.56 -16.46
CA PRO A 103 1.97 -15.68 -17.29
C PRO A 103 2.91 -16.62 -16.50
N ARG A 104 2.71 -17.93 -16.61
CA ARG A 104 3.40 -18.97 -15.81
C ARG A 104 4.94 -18.90 -15.83
N ASN A 105 5.51 -18.16 -16.77
CA ASN A 105 6.95 -18.07 -17.00
C ASN A 105 7.58 -16.75 -16.52
N CYS A 106 6.83 -15.79 -15.97
CA CYS A 106 7.37 -14.50 -15.52
C CYS A 106 8.36 -14.68 -14.36
N ALA A 107 7.94 -15.43 -13.32
CA ALA A 107 8.77 -15.72 -12.16
C ALA A 107 10.02 -16.54 -12.54
N GLN A 108 9.87 -17.50 -13.46
CA GLN A 108 10.98 -18.31 -13.96
C GLN A 108 11.98 -17.48 -14.77
N ARG A 109 11.51 -16.54 -15.60
CA ARG A 109 12.37 -15.64 -16.39
C ARG A 109 13.08 -14.60 -15.52
N LEU A 110 12.43 -14.10 -14.47
CA LEU A 110 13.06 -13.22 -13.47
C LEU A 110 14.09 -13.97 -12.62
N ALA A 111 13.80 -15.21 -12.23
CA ALA A 111 14.75 -16.06 -11.50
C ALA A 111 15.95 -16.51 -12.36
N ALA A 112 15.77 -16.60 -13.68
CA ALA A 112 16.82 -16.91 -14.65
C ALA A 112 17.61 -15.67 -15.11
N ALA A 113 17.32 -14.47 -14.58
CA ALA A 113 18.07 -13.27 -14.90
C ALA A 113 19.52 -13.38 -14.39
N PRO A 114 20.52 -12.91 -15.14
CA PRO A 114 21.92 -13.00 -14.74
C PRO A 114 22.16 -12.22 -13.43
N PRO A 115 22.99 -12.77 -12.51
CA PRO A 115 23.37 -12.08 -11.28
C PRO A 115 24.16 -10.81 -11.63
N GLY A 116 23.65 -9.65 -11.18
CA GLY A 116 24.21 -8.33 -11.51
C GLY A 116 23.30 -7.43 -12.36
N SER A 117 22.13 -7.93 -12.77
CA SER A 117 21.01 -7.05 -13.16
C SER A 117 20.27 -6.55 -11.92
N ASP A 118 19.50 -5.47 -12.04
CA ASP A 118 18.59 -4.89 -11.02
C ASP A 118 17.51 -5.89 -10.58
N ALA A 119 17.93 -7.03 -10.03
CA ALA A 119 17.07 -8.15 -9.74
C ALA A 119 16.09 -7.74 -8.64
N PRO A 120 14.78 -7.98 -8.84
CA PRO A 120 13.78 -7.67 -7.84
C PRO A 120 14.12 -8.39 -6.53
N PRO A 121 13.74 -7.82 -5.38
CA PRO A 121 14.01 -8.43 -4.08
C PRO A 121 13.53 -9.89 -4.03
N PRO A 122 14.23 -10.77 -3.30
CA PRO A 122 13.95 -12.20 -3.29
C PRO A 122 12.50 -12.51 -2.94
N ALA A 123 11.90 -13.46 -3.67
CA ALA A 123 10.48 -13.82 -3.62
C ALA A 123 9.97 -14.21 -2.21
N GLY A 124 10.84 -14.73 -1.33
CA GLY A 124 10.48 -15.07 0.06
C GLY A 124 9.95 -13.87 0.85
N LYS A 125 10.59 -12.70 0.69
CA LYS A 125 10.13 -11.47 1.34
C LYS A 125 8.84 -10.93 0.71
N ARG A 126 8.54 -11.26 -0.56
CA ARG A 126 7.33 -10.77 -1.25
C ARG A 126 6.07 -11.33 -0.63
N LYS A 127 6.04 -12.62 -0.34
CA LYS A 127 4.88 -13.27 0.27
C LYS A 127 4.55 -12.68 1.64
N GLU A 128 5.55 -12.52 2.50
CA GLU A 128 5.39 -11.93 3.83
C GLU A 128 4.87 -10.48 3.78
N ARG A 129 5.41 -9.66 2.86
CA ARG A 129 4.91 -8.29 2.65
C ARG A 129 3.45 -8.26 2.22
N LEU A 130 3.08 -9.09 1.23
CA LEU A 130 1.70 -9.17 0.75
C LEU A 130 0.74 -9.67 1.85
N GLU A 131 1.17 -10.61 2.67
CA GLU A 131 0.40 -11.06 3.84
C GLU A 131 0.22 -9.93 4.87
N ALA A 132 1.26 -9.14 5.14
CA ALA A 132 1.16 -7.99 6.04
C ALA A 132 0.18 -6.93 5.49
N LEU A 133 0.26 -6.61 4.19
CA LEU A 133 -0.63 -5.65 3.53
C LEU A 133 -2.08 -6.11 3.50
N THR A 134 -2.31 -7.40 3.27
CA THR A 134 -3.68 -7.96 3.23
C THR A 134 -4.31 -8.05 4.62
N ASN A 135 -3.52 -8.12 5.70
CA ASN A 135 -4.02 -8.22 7.08
C ASN A 135 -4.41 -6.87 7.73
N ILE A 136 -4.28 -5.74 7.03
CA ILE A 136 -4.67 -4.42 7.54
C ILE A 136 -6.20 -4.35 7.73
N ARG A 137 -6.67 -4.26 9.00
CA ARG A 137 -8.11 -4.23 9.34
C ARG A 137 -8.75 -2.84 9.25
N TRP A 138 -9.86 -2.67 8.54
CA TRP A 138 -10.52 -1.36 8.28
C TRP A 138 -11.67 -0.99 9.26
N GLY A 139 -11.58 -1.32 10.56
CA GLY A 139 -12.56 -0.88 11.58
C GLY A 139 -13.01 -1.95 12.59
N ALA A 140 -13.88 -1.56 13.53
CA ALA A 140 -14.32 -2.39 14.68
C ALA A 140 -15.17 -3.63 14.30
N GLU A 141 -15.82 -3.62 13.13
CA GLU A 141 -16.63 -4.75 12.64
C GLU A 141 -15.89 -5.66 11.64
N GLY A 142 -14.56 -5.77 11.73
CA GLY A 142 -13.83 -6.81 11.00
C GLY A 142 -14.20 -6.91 9.52
N VAL A 143 -14.30 -5.77 8.81
CA VAL A 143 -14.35 -5.78 7.35
C VAL A 143 -13.05 -6.44 6.92
N ARG A 144 -13.15 -7.73 6.56
CA ARG A 144 -12.05 -8.47 5.98
C ARG A 144 -11.73 -7.76 4.69
N SER A 145 -10.56 -7.16 4.65
CA SER A 145 -9.94 -6.74 3.40
C SER A 145 -9.82 -7.98 2.52
N PHE A 146 -10.20 -7.84 1.25
CA PHE A 146 -9.96 -8.82 0.18
C PHE A 146 -10.76 -10.14 0.27
N GLU A 147 -12.10 -10.09 0.22
CA GLU A 147 -12.86 -11.17 -0.43
C GLU A 147 -13.06 -10.79 -1.91
N ASN A 148 -12.44 -11.56 -2.81
CA ASN A 148 -12.49 -11.40 -4.28
C ASN A 148 -11.68 -10.23 -4.89
N GLY A 149 -10.57 -9.81 -4.28
CA GLY A 149 -9.60 -8.90 -4.92
C GLY A 149 -9.89 -7.41 -4.80
N TRP A 150 -10.78 -6.99 -3.89
CA TRP A 150 -11.13 -5.57 -3.74
C TRP A 150 -10.97 -5.08 -2.29
N VAL A 151 -10.34 -3.90 -2.14
CA VAL A 151 -10.54 -3.08 -0.95
C VAL A 151 -11.94 -2.49 -1.05
N GLN A 152 -12.92 -3.18 -0.46
CA GLN A 152 -14.23 -2.59 -0.18
C GLN A 152 -14.08 -1.55 0.94
N VAL A 153 -13.70 -0.33 0.59
CA VAL A 153 -13.91 0.81 1.48
C VAL A 153 -15.43 1.06 1.48
N LEU A 154 -16.09 0.56 2.52
CA LEU A 154 -17.53 0.66 2.85
C LEU A 154 -18.44 -0.50 2.39
N LYS A 155 -18.95 -1.26 3.37
CA LYS A 155 -20.23 -1.97 3.28
C LYS A 155 -21.33 -0.97 2.89
N GLY A 156 -21.77 -1.03 1.64
CA GLY A 156 -22.90 -0.23 1.15
C GLY A 156 -23.39 -0.59 -0.27
N TRP A 157 -22.77 -1.56 -0.94
CA TRP A 157 -23.17 -1.95 -2.28
C TRP A 157 -24.22 -3.06 -2.23
N ARG A 158 -25.50 -2.68 -2.42
CA ARG A 158 -26.56 -3.65 -2.71
C ARG A 158 -26.21 -4.35 -4.01
N SER A 159 -26.11 -5.68 -3.96
CA SER A 159 -26.19 -6.53 -5.14
C SER A 159 -27.46 -6.17 -5.91
N TYR A 160 -27.31 -5.54 -7.07
CA TYR A 160 -28.41 -5.50 -8.02
C TYR A 160 -28.46 -6.89 -8.64
N GLY A 161 -29.46 -7.66 -8.19
CA GLY A 161 -29.79 -8.95 -8.73
C GLY A 161 -30.00 -8.88 -10.24
N ARG A 162 -29.72 -10.02 -10.87
CA ARG A 162 -29.99 -10.36 -12.27
C ARG A 162 -31.25 -9.67 -12.79
N ARG A 163 -31.14 -9.05 -13.96
CA ARG A 163 -32.23 -8.99 -14.93
C ARG A 163 -31.89 -9.93 -16.06
#